data_AF-A0A968X447-F1
#
_entry.id   AF-A0A968X447-F1
#
_cell.length_a   1.000
_cell.length_b   1.000
_cell.length_c   1.000
_cell.angle_alpha   90.00
_cell.angle_beta   90.00
_cell.angle_gamma   90.00
#
_symmetry.space_group_name_H-M   'P 1'
#
loop_
_entity.id
_entity.type
_entity.pdbx_description
1 polymer ?
#
loop_
_entity_poly.entity_id
_entity_poly.type
_entity_poly.pdbx_seq_one_letter_code
_entity_poly.pdbx_strand_id
1 'polypeptide(L)'
;MFQSTQHWATRFRKKVAKLVRKQARQWVRTPFARGLLERLSTPATAEGDGDVNLVIKGSATRSFLFAVRSVHFHSGWQVAVVVFIGAVAVTAVMLAFNNRLSQLNAPKIKPLSKGSSFNLDVVVLPFASTQAEDAACKQFAQNLSVSMADMADSRLKSPSSMLSATVATTSGIVIWKPEQVDFGTPTPAQARENWMAKFASTHEVDIVMYGTVDCRDSAIRVSPQFYVAPGYFKHAPELIGSYDFGAFSHAINKTSDSIALDEFRQELLDRANAVVALGRGFEYYARDNYKDYLNAATVFETVLSSTSIHDTRGQAMLHYMLGNAYMRASSSDCNDVLPDVLKQAEANYLIAADVEPEFASAYVGLGSIMSQWALNSTPDEAGVRGFLERGEDFYNKAAGGAHPARKRQRSDARSPEPGAGQSD
;
A
#
# COMPACT_ATOMS: atom_id res chain seq x y z
N MET A 1 4.92 -19.77 43.34
CA MET A 1 4.73 -18.66 42.37
C MET A 1 5.11 -17.27 42.86
N PHE A 2 5.07 -16.95 44.17
CA PHE A 2 5.37 -15.59 44.69
C PHE A 2 6.86 -15.20 44.80
N GLN A 3 7.83 -16.13 44.80
CA GLN A 3 9.26 -15.80 44.85
C GLN A 3 9.86 -15.32 43.51
N SER A 4 9.20 -15.63 42.39
CA SER A 4 9.66 -15.26 41.04
C SER A 4 9.58 -13.74 40.77
N THR A 5 8.55 -13.08 41.29
CA THR A 5 8.27 -11.66 41.04
C THR A 5 9.24 -10.73 41.76
N GLN A 6 9.68 -11.07 42.97
CA GLN A 6 10.69 -10.28 43.71
C GLN A 6 12.08 -10.32 43.06
N HIS A 7 12.45 -11.49 42.51
CA HIS A 7 13.72 -11.65 41.82
C HIS A 7 13.76 -10.86 40.50
N TRP A 8 12.63 -10.81 39.78
CA TRP A 8 12.48 -10.00 38.58
C TRP A 8 12.55 -8.50 38.87
N ALA A 9 11.86 -8.01 39.90
CA ALA A 9 11.87 -6.60 40.30
C ALA A 9 13.29 -6.11 40.68
N THR A 10 14.07 -6.98 41.34
CA THR A 10 15.44 -6.65 41.77
C THR A 10 16.40 -6.58 40.57
N ARG A 11 16.27 -7.49 39.60
CA ARG A 11 17.05 -7.46 38.35
C ARG A 11 16.69 -6.26 37.49
N PHE A 12 15.41 -5.89 37.44
CA PHE A 12 14.93 -4.70 36.74
C PHE A 12 15.51 -3.42 37.34
N ARG A 13 15.45 -3.25 38.68
CA ARG A 13 16.07 -2.10 39.37
C ARG A 13 17.57 -1.96 39.10
N LYS A 14 18.32 -3.07 39.11
CA LYS A 14 19.76 -3.06 38.80
C LYS A 14 20.04 -2.65 37.35
N LYS A 15 19.24 -3.12 36.38
CA LYS A 15 19.38 -2.73 34.96
C LYS A 15 19.08 -1.25 34.74
N VAL A 16 18.00 -0.73 35.34
CA VAL A 16 17.64 0.69 35.25
C VAL A 16 18.73 1.56 35.87
N ALA A 17 19.23 1.23 37.07
CA ALA A 17 20.30 1.97 37.71
C ALA A 17 21.60 2.00 36.87
N LYS A 18 21.93 0.90 36.18
CA LYS A 18 23.10 0.82 35.29
C LYS A 18 22.93 1.70 34.04
N LEU A 19 21.72 1.73 33.47
CA LEU A 19 21.37 2.56 32.32
C LEU A 19 21.41 4.05 32.67
N VAL A 20 20.83 4.44 33.81
CA VAL A 20 20.86 5.83 34.30
C VAL A 20 22.30 6.29 34.54
N ARG A 21 23.15 5.47 35.16
CA ARG A 21 24.58 5.80 35.35
C ARG A 21 25.33 5.93 34.02
N LYS A 22 25.00 5.13 33.01
CA LYS A 22 25.66 5.19 31.68
C LYS A 22 25.25 6.47 30.93
N GLN A 23 23.96 6.80 30.93
CA GLN A 23 23.41 8.01 30.33
C GLN A 23 23.95 9.28 31.02
N ALA A 24 23.99 9.30 32.35
CA ALA A 24 24.56 10.42 33.11
C ALA A 24 26.05 10.67 32.77
N ARG A 25 26.85 9.60 32.64
CA ARG A 25 28.27 9.71 32.22
C ARG A 25 28.43 10.19 30.79
N GLN A 26 27.51 9.83 29.89
CA GLN A 26 27.54 10.30 28.50
C GLN A 26 27.12 11.76 28.41
N TRP A 27 26.12 12.19 29.18
CA TRP A 27 25.63 13.55 29.19
C TRP A 27 26.67 14.55 29.69
N VAL A 28 27.38 14.24 30.80
CA VAL A 28 28.48 15.07 31.33
C VAL A 28 29.63 15.28 30.34
N ARG A 29 29.77 14.39 29.34
CA ARG A 29 30.80 14.51 28.30
C ARG A 29 30.39 15.41 27.13
N THR A 30 29.10 15.75 27.00
CA THR A 30 28.60 16.59 25.90
C THR A 30 29.11 18.03 26.03
N PRO A 31 29.39 18.73 24.91
CA PRO A 31 29.81 20.13 24.93
C PRO A 31 28.79 21.04 25.63
N PHE A 32 27.50 20.73 25.52
CA PHE A 32 26.42 21.43 26.19
C PHE A 32 26.52 21.36 27.73
N ALA A 33 26.71 20.16 28.29
CA ALA A 33 26.86 20.00 29.74
C ALA A 33 28.13 20.70 30.27
N ARG A 34 29.20 20.71 29.46
CA ARG A 34 30.46 21.40 29.80
C ARG A 34 30.30 22.92 29.81
N GLY A 35 29.67 23.50 28.77
CA GLY A 35 29.41 24.94 28.69
C GLY A 35 28.37 25.41 29.72
N LEU A 36 27.43 24.54 30.10
CA LEU A 36 26.54 24.80 31.23
C LEU A 36 27.36 24.87 32.53
N LEU A 37 28.15 23.84 32.87
CA LEU A 37 28.98 23.81 34.08
C LEU A 37 29.95 25.00 34.20
N GLU A 38 30.53 25.48 33.09
CA GLU A 38 31.38 26.67 33.08
C GLU A 38 30.60 27.96 33.40
N ARG A 39 29.46 28.20 32.73
CA ARG A 39 28.58 29.34 33.01
C ARG A 39 28.02 29.33 34.42
N LEU A 40 27.98 28.13 35.00
CA LEU A 40 27.46 27.88 36.31
C LEU A 40 28.51 28.05 37.43
N SER A 41 29.79 28.20 37.08
CA SER A 41 30.91 28.34 38.01
C SER A 41 31.34 29.79 38.28
N THR A 42 30.67 30.78 37.68
CA THR A 42 30.91 32.19 37.98
C THR A 42 30.25 32.56 39.31
N PRO A 43 31.01 33.05 40.32
CA PRO A 43 30.46 33.39 41.62
C PRO A 43 29.53 34.60 41.51
N ALA A 44 28.24 34.39 41.80
CA ALA A 44 27.31 35.46 42.07
C ALA A 44 27.44 35.86 43.53
N THR A 45 27.78 37.12 43.79
CA THR A 45 27.75 37.72 45.13
C THR A 45 26.29 37.96 45.52
N ALA A 46 25.76 37.15 46.43
CA ALA A 46 24.52 37.45 47.14
C ALA A 46 24.54 36.79 48.53
N GLU A 47 24.59 37.63 49.56
CA GLU A 47 24.23 37.29 50.94
C GLU A 47 22.75 36.92 51.00
N GLY A 48 22.45 35.81 51.66
CA GLY A 48 21.08 35.33 51.86
C GLY A 48 21.09 33.86 52.25
N ASP A 49 21.48 33.59 53.49
CA ASP A 49 21.50 32.24 54.06
C ASP A 49 20.06 31.84 54.39
N GLY A 50 19.50 30.92 53.60
CA GLY A 50 18.13 30.43 53.75
C GLY A 50 18.03 28.98 53.31
N ASP A 51 17.80 28.08 54.27
CA ASP A 51 17.55 26.67 54.02
C ASP A 51 16.24 26.47 53.24
N VAL A 52 16.33 25.86 52.06
CA VAL A 52 15.15 25.51 51.24
C VAL A 52 14.80 24.04 51.46
N ASN A 53 13.70 23.78 52.14
CA ASN A 53 13.12 22.44 52.27
C ASN A 53 12.13 22.16 51.13
N LEU A 54 12.48 21.27 50.20
CA LEU A 54 11.57 20.78 49.17
C LEU A 54 10.83 19.51 49.66
N VAL A 55 9.54 19.64 49.98
CA VAL A 55 8.69 18.50 50.36
C VAL A 55 7.76 18.18 49.19
N ILE A 56 8.05 17.11 48.45
CA ILE A 56 7.16 16.62 47.38
C ILE A 56 6.17 15.62 47.99
N LYS A 57 4.91 16.03 48.14
CA LYS A 57 3.82 15.14 48.59
C LYS A 57 3.13 14.51 47.37
N GLY A 58 3.29 13.20 47.19
CA GLY A 58 2.51 12.41 46.23
C GLY A 58 1.31 11.74 46.91
N SER A 59 0.15 11.72 46.24
CA SER A 59 -1.05 11.01 46.68
C SER A 59 -0.86 9.50 46.52
N ALA A 60 -1.03 8.74 47.61
CA ALA A 60 -0.63 7.34 47.73
C ALA A 60 -1.60 6.32 47.13
N THR A 61 -2.71 6.72 46.49
CA THR A 61 -3.73 5.74 46.10
C THR A 61 -3.48 5.01 44.78
N ARG A 62 -2.57 5.46 43.88
CA ARG A 62 -2.30 4.75 42.59
C ARG A 62 -0.88 4.84 42.01
N SER A 63 0.17 5.18 42.76
CA SER A 63 1.53 5.37 42.21
C SER A 63 2.57 4.45 42.86
N PHE A 64 3.19 3.57 42.07
CA PHE A 64 4.20 2.58 42.52
C PHE A 64 5.63 3.15 42.65
N LEU A 65 5.79 4.46 42.58
CA LEU A 65 7.09 5.13 42.60
C LEU A 65 7.10 6.31 43.58
N PHE A 66 8.23 6.41 44.27
CA PHE A 66 8.72 7.46 45.17
C PHE A 66 8.41 7.32 46.67
N ALA A 67 9.42 6.80 47.38
CA ALA A 67 9.78 7.29 48.70
C ALA A 67 11.20 7.88 48.58
N VAL A 68 11.30 9.21 48.55
CA VAL A 68 12.57 9.91 48.71
C VAL A 68 12.58 10.42 50.15
N ARG A 69 13.50 9.90 50.97
CA ARG A 69 13.81 10.48 52.28
C ARG A 69 14.45 11.85 52.03
N SER A 70 14.01 12.85 52.78
CA SER A 70 14.41 14.26 52.68
C SER A 70 15.90 14.42 52.35
N VAL A 71 16.19 15.23 51.33
CA VAL A 71 17.56 15.60 50.96
C VAL A 71 17.73 17.07 51.31
N HIS A 72 18.64 17.37 52.23
CA HIS A 72 18.99 18.74 52.60
C HIS A 72 20.05 19.26 51.63
N PHE A 73 19.84 20.46 51.07
CA PHE A 73 20.78 21.13 50.18
C PHE A 73 21.28 22.39 50.86
N HIS A 74 22.61 22.59 50.93
CA HIS A 74 23.23 23.73 51.62
C HIS A 74 23.53 24.92 50.69
N SER A 75 23.05 24.91 49.45
CA SER A 75 23.12 26.07 48.57
C SER A 75 22.07 26.01 47.46
N GLY A 76 21.51 27.17 47.07
CA GLY A 76 20.46 27.28 46.05
C GLY A 76 20.86 26.69 44.67
N TRP A 77 22.16 26.57 44.43
CA TRP A 77 22.76 25.97 43.25
C TRP A 77 22.53 24.47 43.11
N GLN A 78 22.53 23.73 44.22
CA GLN A 78 22.31 22.29 44.20
C GLN A 78 20.85 21.93 43.93
N VAL A 79 19.91 22.82 44.31
CA VAL A 79 18.47 22.66 44.05
C VAL A 79 18.17 22.76 42.55
N ALA A 80 18.76 23.75 41.85
CA ALA A 80 18.53 23.95 40.42
C ALA A 80 18.99 22.74 39.57
N VAL A 81 20.15 22.18 39.88
CA VAL A 81 20.70 21.00 39.16
C VAL A 81 19.84 19.75 39.40
N VAL A 82 19.35 19.53 40.61
CA VAL A 82 18.51 18.37 40.93
C VAL A 82 17.12 18.47 40.27
N VAL A 83 16.53 19.67 40.24
CA VAL A 83 15.26 19.92 39.54
C VAL A 83 15.41 19.69 38.04
N PHE A 84 16.50 20.15 37.43
CA PHE A 84 16.74 19.99 35.99
C PHE A 84 17.01 18.52 35.61
N ILE A 85 17.81 17.79 36.38
CA ILE A 85 18.04 16.35 36.17
C ILE A 85 16.74 15.55 36.39
N GLY A 86 15.93 15.95 37.37
CA GLY A 86 14.61 15.38 37.59
C GLY A 86 13.68 15.56 36.39
N ALA A 87 13.60 16.79 35.86
CA ALA A 87 12.78 17.10 34.69
C ALA A 87 13.23 16.32 33.44
N VAL A 88 14.54 16.29 33.14
CA VAL A 88 15.06 15.54 31.98
C VAL A 88 14.84 14.04 32.12
N ALA A 89 15.00 13.48 33.33
CA ALA A 89 14.75 12.06 33.58
C ALA A 89 13.26 11.70 33.45
N VAL A 90 12.35 12.57 33.93
CA VAL A 90 10.90 12.37 33.78
C VAL A 90 10.50 12.43 32.32
N THR A 91 11.01 13.39 31.54
CA THR A 91 10.71 13.50 30.10
C THR A 91 11.24 12.30 29.33
N ALA A 92 12.45 11.83 29.62
CA ALA A 92 13.01 10.64 28.98
C ALA A 92 12.25 9.35 29.32
N VAL A 93 11.80 9.21 30.58
CA VAL A 93 10.97 8.08 31.01
C VAL A 93 9.58 8.15 30.38
N MET A 94 8.96 9.34 30.30
CA MET A 94 7.69 9.55 29.60
C MET A 94 7.80 9.20 28.12
N LEU A 95 8.84 9.65 27.41
CA LEU A 95 9.06 9.29 26.00
C LEU A 95 9.28 7.78 25.81
N ALA A 96 10.10 7.16 26.66
CA ALA A 96 10.35 5.72 26.60
C ALA A 96 9.09 4.91 26.96
N PHE A 97 8.25 5.41 27.87
CA PHE A 97 7.00 4.77 28.24
C PHE A 97 5.95 4.93 27.14
N ASN A 98 5.87 6.09 26.49
CA ASN A 98 4.94 6.34 25.38
C ASN A 98 5.28 5.47 24.16
N ASN A 99 6.57 5.35 23.81
CA ASN A 99 7.03 4.42 22.75
C ASN A 99 6.81 2.94 23.09
N ARG A 100 6.70 2.58 24.38
CA ARG A 100 6.48 1.20 24.81
C ARG A 100 4.99 0.86 24.95
N LEU A 101 4.16 1.85 25.27
CA LEU A 101 2.70 1.74 25.23
C LEU A 101 2.19 1.59 23.81
N SER A 102 2.78 2.30 22.83
CA SER A 102 2.44 2.11 21.41
C SER A 102 2.82 0.70 20.91
N GLN A 103 3.88 0.09 21.43
CA GLN A 103 4.23 -1.31 21.13
C GLN A 103 3.36 -2.35 21.85
N LEU A 104 2.90 -2.07 23.07
CA LEU A 104 2.03 -2.98 23.83
C LEU A 104 0.57 -2.96 23.32
N ASN A 105 0.18 -1.86 22.67
CA ASN A 105 -1.09 -1.74 21.95
C ASN A 105 -0.95 -1.99 20.44
N ALA A 106 0.19 -2.51 19.98
CA ALA A 106 0.30 -2.94 18.59
C ALA A 106 -0.82 -3.95 18.33
N PRO A 107 -1.75 -3.67 17.40
CA PRO A 107 -2.90 -4.53 17.18
C PRO A 107 -2.38 -5.94 16.90
N LYS A 108 -2.87 -6.94 17.66
CA LYS A 108 -2.62 -8.33 17.31
C LYS A 108 -3.22 -8.54 15.92
N ILE A 109 -2.35 -8.58 14.92
CA ILE A 109 -2.71 -8.87 13.54
C ILE A 109 -3.47 -10.19 13.59
N LYS A 110 -4.76 -10.15 13.29
CA LYS A 110 -5.51 -11.39 13.13
C LYS A 110 -4.85 -12.12 11.96
N PRO A 111 -4.52 -13.41 12.10
CA PRO A 111 -4.13 -14.18 10.92
C PRO A 111 -5.24 -13.97 9.88
N LEU A 112 -4.83 -13.55 8.68
CA LEU A 112 -5.72 -13.40 7.54
C LEU A 112 -6.50 -14.72 7.38
N SER A 113 -7.77 -14.61 6.99
CA SER A 113 -8.66 -15.74 7.14
C SER A 113 -8.14 -16.87 6.26
N LYS A 114 -7.68 -17.98 6.82
CA LYS A 114 -7.42 -19.22 6.05
C LYS A 114 -8.73 -19.85 5.53
N GLY A 115 -9.78 -19.05 5.39
CA GLY A 115 -11.16 -19.46 5.52
C GLY A 115 -11.78 -19.75 4.18
N SER A 116 -11.77 -21.02 3.76
CA SER A 116 -12.46 -21.56 2.59
C SER A 116 -11.91 -21.13 1.22
N SER A 117 -11.96 -22.04 0.25
CA SER A 117 -11.52 -21.87 -1.13
C SER A 117 -12.33 -20.85 -1.95
N PHE A 118 -13.21 -20.08 -1.31
CA PHE A 118 -14.08 -19.10 -1.96
C PHE A 118 -14.14 -17.74 -1.25
N ASN A 119 -13.30 -17.51 -0.22
CA ASN A 119 -13.14 -16.17 0.37
C ASN A 119 -11.92 -15.47 -0.21
N LEU A 120 -12.17 -14.31 -0.83
CA LEU A 120 -11.14 -13.49 -1.44
C LEU A 120 -10.64 -12.45 -0.42
N ASP A 121 -9.39 -12.57 0.01
CA ASP A 121 -8.76 -11.59 0.87
C ASP A 121 -8.18 -10.43 0.04
N VAL A 122 -8.77 -9.25 0.19
CA VAL A 122 -8.31 -8.01 -0.46
C VAL A 122 -7.69 -7.11 0.61
N VAL A 123 -6.37 -6.88 0.52
CA VAL A 123 -5.65 -5.99 1.42
C VAL A 123 -5.46 -4.63 0.78
N VAL A 124 -5.91 -3.56 1.44
CA VAL A 124 -5.58 -2.17 1.06
C VAL A 124 -4.41 -1.69 1.90
N LEU A 125 -3.35 -1.26 1.21
CA LEU A 125 -2.12 -0.79 1.82
C LEU A 125 -2.06 0.74 1.88
N PRO A 126 -1.23 1.30 2.78
CA PRO A 126 -0.97 2.73 2.79
C PRO A 126 -0.50 3.22 1.42
N PHE A 127 -1.17 4.24 0.88
CA PHE A 127 -0.66 4.86 -0.34
C PHE A 127 0.62 5.64 -0.05
N ALA A 128 1.58 5.56 -0.97
CA ALA A 128 2.85 6.24 -0.83
C ALA A 128 2.75 7.67 -1.39
N SER A 129 3.26 8.66 -0.65
CA SER A 129 3.48 9.98 -1.25
C SER A 129 4.70 9.96 -2.17
N THR A 130 4.59 10.57 -3.36
CA THR A 130 5.74 10.79 -4.24
C THR A 130 6.69 11.87 -3.69
N GLN A 131 6.21 12.69 -2.75
CA GLN A 131 6.97 13.74 -2.09
C GLN A 131 7.45 13.26 -0.71
N ALA A 132 8.61 12.59 -0.69
CA ALA A 132 9.13 11.96 0.51
C ALA A 132 9.44 12.93 1.67
N GLU A 133 9.47 14.24 1.46
CA GLU A 133 9.72 15.23 2.53
C GLU A 133 8.45 15.97 2.97
N ASP A 134 7.33 15.85 2.24
CA ASP A 134 6.08 16.52 2.60
C ASP A 134 5.26 15.66 3.58
N ALA A 135 5.33 16.02 4.86
CA ALA A 135 4.59 15.35 5.92
C ALA A 135 3.06 15.44 5.74
N ALA A 136 2.55 16.54 5.19
CA ALA A 136 1.11 16.70 4.97
C ALA A 136 0.63 15.80 3.84
N CYS A 137 1.34 15.75 2.71
CA CYS A 137 1.02 14.85 1.61
C CYS A 137 1.12 13.37 2.03
N LYS A 138 2.11 13.00 2.86
CA LYS A 138 2.20 11.64 3.44
C LYS A 138 1.00 11.28 4.29
N GLN A 139 0.59 12.17 5.21
CA GLN A 139 -0.57 11.91 6.07
C GLN A 139 -1.86 11.82 5.24
N PHE A 140 -2.00 12.69 4.23
CA PHE A 140 -3.13 12.65 3.30
C PHE A 140 -3.18 11.31 2.55
N ALA A 141 -2.07 10.84 1.98
CA ALA A 141 -2.00 9.56 1.28
C ALA A 141 -2.38 8.37 2.16
N GLN A 142 -1.92 8.36 3.42
CA GLN A 142 -2.29 7.33 4.39
C GLN A 142 -3.80 7.36 4.68
N ASN A 143 -4.35 8.53 5.01
CA ASN A 143 -5.78 8.67 5.29
C ASN A 143 -6.65 8.30 4.08
N LEU A 144 -6.17 8.58 2.86
CA LEU A 144 -6.86 8.25 1.62
C LEU A 144 -7.04 6.73 1.47
N SER A 145 -5.98 5.95 1.70
CA SER A 145 -6.06 4.49 1.61
C SER A 145 -7.01 3.87 2.65
N VAL A 146 -7.04 4.42 3.88
CA VAL A 146 -8.00 3.99 4.91
C VAL A 146 -9.44 4.32 4.48
N SER A 147 -9.67 5.53 3.98
CA SER A 147 -10.99 5.95 3.49
C SER A 147 -11.48 5.07 2.36
N MET A 148 -10.60 4.69 1.43
CA MET A 148 -10.91 3.79 0.34
C MET A 148 -11.31 2.39 0.84
N ALA A 149 -10.55 1.83 1.79
CA ALA A 149 -10.85 0.55 2.40
C ALA A 149 -12.19 0.58 3.16
N ASP A 150 -12.47 1.65 3.90
CA ASP A 150 -13.73 1.87 4.61
C ASP A 150 -14.93 1.93 3.67
N MET A 151 -14.79 2.63 2.54
CA MET A 151 -15.85 2.71 1.53
C MET A 151 -16.10 1.36 0.86
N ALA A 152 -15.05 0.63 0.49
CA ALA A 152 -15.16 -0.71 -0.09
C ALA A 152 -15.84 -1.70 0.89
N ASP A 153 -15.40 -1.73 2.14
CA ASP A 153 -15.98 -2.57 3.20
C ASP A 153 -17.45 -2.23 3.48
N SER A 154 -17.78 -0.93 3.55
CA SER A 154 -19.15 -0.45 3.75
C SER A 154 -20.07 -0.85 2.59
N ARG A 155 -19.55 -0.81 1.35
CA ARG A 155 -20.31 -1.21 0.15
C ARG A 155 -20.57 -2.71 0.09
N LEU A 156 -19.60 -3.53 0.48
CA LEU A 156 -19.79 -4.97 0.62
C LEU A 156 -20.86 -5.33 1.65
N LYS A 157 -20.90 -4.59 2.77
CA LYS A 157 -21.88 -4.81 3.84
C LYS A 157 -23.26 -4.20 3.56
N SER A 158 -23.38 -3.31 2.57
CA SER A 158 -24.63 -2.63 2.25
C SER A 158 -25.60 -3.55 1.49
N PRO A 159 -26.83 -3.79 2.01
CA PRO A 159 -27.84 -4.63 1.35
C PRO A 159 -28.28 -4.09 -0.03
N SER A 160 -28.10 -2.79 -0.24
CA SER A 160 -28.50 -2.04 -1.42
C SER A 160 -27.43 -1.97 -2.51
N SER A 161 -26.30 -2.68 -2.38
CA SER A 161 -25.40 -2.80 -3.52
C SER A 161 -26.19 -3.44 -4.68
N MET A 162 -26.33 -2.72 -5.81
CA MET A 162 -27.15 -3.15 -6.97
C MET A 162 -26.82 -4.56 -7.47
N LEU A 163 -25.65 -5.08 -7.08
CA LEU A 163 -25.18 -6.43 -7.34
C LEU A 163 -25.84 -7.51 -6.45
N SER A 164 -26.78 -7.16 -5.57
CA SER A 164 -27.35 -8.08 -4.55
C SER A 164 -28.66 -8.77 -4.95
N ALA A 165 -29.30 -8.40 -6.07
CA ALA A 165 -30.63 -8.94 -6.40
C ALA A 165 -30.61 -10.35 -7.02
N THR A 166 -29.49 -10.79 -7.59
CA THR A 166 -29.46 -12.07 -8.34
C THR A 166 -28.50 -13.10 -7.75
N VAL A 167 -27.59 -12.70 -6.86
CA VAL A 167 -26.58 -13.61 -6.30
C VAL A 167 -26.53 -13.49 -4.78
N ALA A 168 -27.46 -14.19 -4.13
CA ALA A 168 -27.57 -14.29 -2.67
C ALA A 168 -26.57 -15.30 -2.06
N THR A 169 -25.52 -15.69 -2.78
CA THR A 169 -24.43 -16.46 -2.18
C THR A 169 -23.51 -15.51 -1.44
N THR A 170 -23.31 -15.79 -0.16
CA THR A 170 -22.32 -15.19 0.74
C THR A 170 -21.05 -14.81 0.00
N SER A 171 -20.93 -13.55 -0.39
CA SER A 171 -19.71 -13.05 -1.04
C SER A 171 -18.58 -13.20 -0.03
N GLY A 172 -17.59 -14.04 -0.35
CA GLY A 172 -16.49 -14.36 0.53
C GLY A 172 -15.43 -13.26 0.64
N ILE A 173 -15.67 -12.08 0.04
CA ILE A 173 -14.70 -11.00 -0.03
C ILE A 173 -14.50 -10.38 1.36
N VAL A 174 -13.26 -10.34 1.82
CA VAL A 174 -12.85 -9.66 3.06
C VAL A 174 -11.90 -8.52 2.70
N ILE A 175 -12.26 -7.29 3.08
CA ILE A 175 -11.39 -6.13 2.93
C ILE A 175 -10.59 -5.92 4.21
N TRP A 176 -9.28 -5.94 4.09
CA TRP A 176 -8.34 -5.63 5.17
C TRP A 176 -7.82 -4.21 5.01
N LYS A 177 -7.96 -3.42 6.07
CA LYS A 177 -7.57 -2.01 6.11
C LYS A 177 -6.08 -1.86 6.41
N PRO A 178 -5.45 -0.72 6.05
CA PRO A 178 -4.03 -0.48 6.29
C PRO A 178 -3.59 -0.72 7.75
N GLU A 179 -4.39 -0.33 8.73
CA GLU A 179 -4.09 -0.47 10.16
C GLU A 179 -4.22 -1.91 10.70
N GLN A 180 -4.79 -2.82 9.91
CA GLN A 180 -5.00 -4.22 10.28
C GLN A 180 -3.85 -5.12 9.82
N VAL A 181 -2.94 -4.61 8.99
CA VAL A 181 -1.88 -5.40 8.36
C VAL A 181 -0.51 -4.76 8.60
N ASP A 182 0.48 -5.57 8.98
CA ASP A 182 1.86 -5.10 9.12
C ASP A 182 2.56 -5.08 7.76
N PHE A 183 2.53 -3.92 7.13
CA PHE A 183 3.09 -3.69 5.81
C PHE A 183 4.58 -3.30 5.84
N GLY A 184 5.17 -3.04 7.01
CA GLY A 184 6.53 -2.52 7.10
C GLY A 184 6.70 -1.16 6.37
N THR A 185 7.93 -0.86 5.95
CA THR A 185 8.24 0.39 5.22
C THR A 185 8.18 0.15 3.71
N PRO A 186 7.38 0.92 2.93
CA PRO A 186 7.29 0.75 1.49
C PRO A 186 8.66 0.89 0.82
N THR A 187 8.98 -0.03 -0.08
CA THR A 187 10.18 0.05 -0.93
C THR A 187 9.99 1.05 -2.09
N PRO A 188 11.10 1.56 -2.69
CA PRO A 188 11.05 2.45 -3.85
C PRO A 188 10.22 1.88 -5.01
N ALA A 189 9.77 2.77 -5.90
CA ALA A 189 8.78 2.47 -6.93
C ALA A 189 9.07 1.21 -7.77
N GLN A 190 10.34 1.01 -8.13
CA GLN A 190 10.81 -0.06 -9.03
C GLN A 190 10.91 -1.43 -8.34
N ALA A 191 10.91 -1.48 -7.01
CA ALA A 191 10.91 -2.71 -6.23
C ALA A 191 9.50 -3.12 -5.78
N ARG A 192 8.47 -2.32 -6.10
CA ARG A 192 7.11 -2.52 -5.57
C ARG A 192 6.47 -3.82 -6.00
N GLU A 193 6.52 -4.20 -7.28
CA GLU A 193 5.84 -5.43 -7.74
C GLU A 193 6.40 -6.69 -7.06
N ASN A 194 7.72 -6.88 -7.07
CA ASN A 194 8.37 -7.99 -6.35
C ASN A 194 8.04 -7.99 -4.86
N TRP A 195 7.91 -6.80 -4.28
CA TRP A 195 7.51 -6.64 -2.89
C TRP A 195 6.06 -7.06 -2.67
N MET A 196 5.12 -6.64 -3.54
CA MET A 196 3.70 -7.02 -3.47
C MET A 196 3.52 -8.53 -3.65
N ALA A 197 4.23 -9.13 -4.60
CA ALA A 197 4.25 -10.59 -4.79
C ALA A 197 4.73 -11.32 -3.53
N LYS A 198 5.84 -10.84 -2.92
CA LYS A 198 6.35 -11.40 -1.68
C LYS A 198 5.38 -11.22 -0.52
N PHE A 199 4.79 -10.04 -0.39
CA PHE A 199 3.82 -9.75 0.66
C PHE A 199 2.58 -10.63 0.54
N ALA A 200 1.98 -10.69 -0.66
CA ALA A 200 0.83 -11.53 -0.94
C ALA A 200 1.13 -13.01 -0.61
N SER A 201 2.29 -13.51 -1.04
CA SER A 201 2.71 -14.88 -0.72
C SER A 201 2.97 -15.11 0.78
N THR A 202 3.56 -14.15 1.48
CA THR A 202 3.89 -14.26 2.92
C THR A 202 2.63 -14.26 3.78
N HIS A 203 1.65 -13.48 3.36
CA HIS A 203 0.42 -13.23 4.10
C HIS A 203 -0.77 -14.04 3.57
N GLU A 204 -0.59 -14.84 2.52
CA GLU A 204 -1.67 -15.61 1.87
C GLU A 204 -2.82 -14.68 1.41
N VAL A 205 -2.48 -13.54 0.83
CA VAL A 205 -3.44 -12.54 0.33
C VAL A 205 -3.68 -12.75 -1.16
N ASP A 206 -4.92 -12.59 -1.60
CA ASP A 206 -5.30 -12.79 -3.01
C ASP A 206 -5.15 -11.54 -3.85
N ILE A 207 -5.56 -10.39 -3.31
CA ILE A 207 -5.44 -9.10 -3.97
C ILE A 207 -4.83 -8.09 -3.01
N VAL A 208 -3.79 -7.40 -3.48
CA VAL A 208 -3.11 -6.36 -2.73
C VAL A 208 -3.30 -5.04 -3.46
N MET A 209 -4.11 -4.13 -2.90
CA MET A 209 -4.32 -2.79 -3.42
C MET A 209 -3.33 -1.80 -2.80
N TYR A 210 -2.71 -0.98 -3.64
CA TYR A 210 -1.75 0.03 -3.24
C TYR A 210 -1.79 1.22 -4.20
N GLY A 211 -0.95 2.23 -4.01
CA GLY A 211 -0.93 3.35 -4.93
C GLY A 211 0.05 4.43 -4.52
N THR A 212 0.11 5.47 -5.35
CA THR A 212 0.83 6.70 -5.05
C THR A 212 -0.07 7.91 -5.07
N VAL A 213 0.28 8.89 -4.25
CA VAL A 213 -0.32 10.23 -4.24
C VAL A 213 0.76 11.27 -4.49
N ASP A 214 0.51 12.14 -5.45
CA ASP A 214 1.32 13.31 -5.77
C ASP A 214 0.51 14.58 -5.47
N CYS A 215 1.00 15.42 -4.56
CA CYS A 215 0.34 16.65 -4.12
C CYS A 215 0.98 17.93 -4.72
N ARG A 216 1.61 17.85 -5.90
CA ARG A 216 2.28 19.01 -6.54
C ARG A 216 1.29 19.90 -7.27
N ASP A 217 1.72 21.14 -7.51
CA ASP A 217 1.08 22.06 -8.49
C ASP A 217 -0.41 22.35 -8.21
N SER A 218 -0.77 22.46 -6.93
CA SER A 218 -2.16 22.66 -6.49
C SER A 218 -3.13 21.57 -6.97
N ALA A 219 -2.62 20.39 -7.31
CA ALA A 219 -3.40 19.24 -7.72
C ALA A 219 -3.04 18.04 -6.84
N ILE A 220 -4.04 17.19 -6.60
CA ILE A 220 -3.82 15.88 -6.02
C ILE A 220 -4.01 14.87 -7.13
N ARG A 221 -2.93 14.18 -7.49
CA ARG A 221 -2.96 13.05 -8.42
C ARG A 221 -2.83 11.75 -7.63
N VAL A 222 -3.79 10.86 -7.80
CA VAL A 222 -3.80 9.53 -7.21
C VAL A 222 -3.58 8.52 -8.32
N SER A 223 -2.70 7.54 -8.10
CA SER A 223 -2.42 6.47 -9.05
C SER A 223 -2.57 5.13 -8.32
N PRO A 224 -3.81 4.63 -8.20
CA PRO A 224 -4.08 3.34 -7.59
C PRO A 224 -3.60 2.21 -8.49
N GLN A 225 -3.15 1.14 -7.85
CA GLN A 225 -2.69 -0.10 -8.47
C GLN A 225 -3.19 -1.26 -7.62
N PHE A 226 -3.26 -2.44 -8.20
CA PHE A 226 -3.42 -3.66 -7.41
C PHE A 226 -2.56 -4.77 -7.97
N TYR A 227 -2.22 -5.72 -7.11
CA TYR A 227 -1.50 -6.92 -7.45
C TYR A 227 -2.42 -8.12 -7.19
N VAL A 228 -2.53 -9.00 -8.19
CA VAL A 228 -3.27 -10.26 -8.08
C VAL A 228 -2.28 -11.40 -7.85
N ALA A 229 -2.49 -12.15 -6.77
CA ALA A 229 -1.61 -13.22 -6.35
C ALA A 229 -1.90 -14.54 -7.08
N PRO A 230 -0.91 -15.43 -7.24
CA PRO A 230 -1.10 -16.74 -7.88
C PRO A 230 -2.04 -17.70 -7.13
N GLY A 231 -2.34 -17.44 -5.86
CA GLY A 231 -3.00 -18.39 -4.96
C GLY A 231 -4.35 -18.88 -5.48
N TYR A 232 -5.27 -17.95 -5.74
CA TYR A 232 -6.61 -18.23 -6.26
C TYR A 232 -6.66 -18.43 -7.78
N PHE A 233 -5.66 -17.92 -8.50
CA PHE A 233 -5.67 -17.82 -9.97
C PHE A 233 -4.71 -18.82 -10.62
N LYS A 234 -4.55 -20.01 -10.05
CA LYS A 234 -3.63 -21.04 -10.57
C LYS A 234 -3.90 -21.42 -12.02
N HIS A 235 -5.18 -21.41 -12.40
CA HIS A 235 -5.61 -21.71 -13.77
C HIS A 235 -5.67 -20.46 -14.65
N ALA A 236 -5.37 -19.28 -14.11
CA ALA A 236 -5.44 -17.99 -14.78
C ALA A 236 -4.12 -17.20 -14.65
N PRO A 237 -2.97 -17.79 -15.04
CA PRO A 237 -1.67 -17.12 -14.91
C PRO A 237 -1.60 -15.74 -15.59
N GLU A 238 -2.45 -15.52 -16.58
CA GLU A 238 -2.58 -14.27 -17.32
C GLU A 238 -3.25 -13.13 -16.52
N LEU A 239 -3.93 -13.45 -15.42
CA LEU A 239 -4.50 -12.47 -14.48
C LEU A 239 -3.56 -12.17 -13.29
N ILE A 240 -2.42 -12.85 -13.19
CA ILE A 240 -1.47 -12.66 -12.08
C ILE A 240 -0.54 -11.48 -12.42
N GLY A 241 -0.33 -10.59 -11.45
CA GLY A 241 0.61 -9.48 -11.59
C GLY A 241 0.05 -8.16 -11.10
N SER A 242 0.82 -7.09 -11.35
CA SER A 242 0.43 -5.72 -11.03
C SER A 242 -0.33 -5.05 -12.17
N TYR A 243 -1.41 -4.36 -11.84
CA TYR A 243 -2.24 -3.61 -12.78
C TYR A 243 -2.41 -2.16 -12.32
N ASP A 244 -2.35 -1.25 -13.28
CA ASP A 244 -2.74 0.14 -13.08
C ASP A 244 -4.27 0.20 -12.98
N PHE A 245 -4.79 0.74 -11.87
CA PHE A 245 -6.23 0.91 -11.65
C PHE A 245 -6.72 2.32 -11.95
N GLY A 246 -5.94 2.98 -12.79
CA GLY A 246 -6.29 4.24 -13.39
C GLY A 246 -6.05 5.47 -12.55
N ALA A 247 -5.13 6.31 -13.04
CA ALA A 247 -4.77 7.54 -12.35
C ALA A 247 -5.84 8.62 -12.56
N PHE A 248 -6.16 9.35 -11.49
CA PHE A 248 -7.05 10.50 -11.54
C PHE A 248 -6.40 11.68 -10.83
N SER A 249 -6.81 12.90 -11.20
CA SER A 249 -6.29 14.13 -10.60
C SER A 249 -7.35 15.20 -10.49
N HIS A 250 -7.42 15.86 -9.34
CA HIS A 250 -8.27 17.02 -9.13
C HIS A 250 -7.41 18.21 -8.71
N ALA A 251 -7.69 19.38 -9.29
CA ALA A 251 -7.10 20.63 -8.84
C ALA A 251 -7.74 21.01 -7.50
N ILE A 252 -6.96 21.00 -6.43
CA ILE A 252 -7.41 21.36 -5.08
C ILE A 252 -6.56 22.58 -4.68
N ASN A 253 -6.99 23.74 -5.17
CA ASN A 253 -6.30 25.01 -4.95
C ASN A 253 -6.32 25.43 -3.47
N LYS A 254 -7.34 25.01 -2.72
CA LYS A 254 -7.49 25.22 -1.27
C LYS A 254 -8.20 24.02 -0.67
N THR A 255 -7.79 23.59 0.52
CA THR A 255 -8.50 22.56 1.30
C THR A 255 -9.94 22.96 1.67
N SER A 256 -10.30 24.23 1.50
CA SER A 256 -11.65 24.76 1.66
C SER A 256 -12.51 24.71 0.40
N ASP A 257 -11.98 24.26 -0.73
CA ASP A 257 -12.76 24.10 -1.96
C ASP A 257 -13.65 22.86 -1.84
N SER A 258 -14.87 23.06 -1.33
CA SER A 258 -15.80 21.97 -1.05
C SER A 258 -16.23 21.24 -2.32
N ILE A 259 -16.32 21.93 -3.46
CA ILE A 259 -16.75 21.32 -4.73
C ILE A 259 -15.67 20.38 -5.24
N ALA A 260 -14.42 20.85 -5.35
CA ALA A 260 -13.30 20.01 -5.78
C ALA A 260 -13.10 18.80 -4.85
N LEU A 261 -13.33 18.99 -3.55
CA LEU A 261 -13.25 17.91 -2.57
C LEU A 261 -14.39 16.89 -2.71
N ASP A 262 -15.59 17.33 -3.05
CA ASP A 262 -16.74 16.44 -3.26
C ASP A 262 -16.58 15.64 -4.57
N GLU A 263 -16.09 16.24 -5.65
CA GLU A 263 -15.73 15.53 -6.88
C GLU A 263 -14.65 14.47 -6.61
N PHE A 264 -13.58 14.85 -5.90
CA PHE A 264 -12.52 13.92 -5.51
C PHE A 264 -13.05 12.75 -4.65
N ARG A 265 -13.98 13.01 -3.72
CA ARG A 265 -14.61 11.97 -2.91
C ARG A 265 -15.49 11.05 -3.74
N GLN A 266 -16.23 11.60 -4.70
CA GLN A 266 -17.07 10.83 -5.60
C GLN A 266 -16.21 9.90 -6.46
N GLU A 267 -15.12 10.42 -7.05
CA GLU A 267 -14.15 9.63 -7.79
C GLU A 267 -13.57 8.49 -6.93
N LEU A 268 -13.18 8.77 -5.68
CA LEU A 268 -12.67 7.76 -4.77
C LEU A 268 -13.73 6.70 -4.40
N LEU A 269 -14.99 7.11 -4.23
CA LEU A 269 -16.11 6.22 -3.98
C LEU A 269 -16.36 5.31 -5.19
N ASP A 270 -16.29 5.85 -6.40
CA ASP A 270 -16.46 5.09 -7.65
C ASP A 270 -15.34 4.08 -7.84
N ARG A 271 -14.08 4.45 -7.52
CA ARG A 271 -12.96 3.50 -7.48
C ARG A 271 -13.12 2.44 -6.39
N ALA A 272 -13.63 2.79 -5.21
CA ALA A 272 -13.89 1.81 -4.16
C ALA A 272 -14.99 0.81 -4.57
N ASN A 273 -16.05 1.29 -5.22
CA ASN A 273 -17.10 0.42 -5.80
C ASN A 273 -16.51 -0.52 -6.87
N ALA A 274 -15.64 0.02 -7.71
CA ALA A 274 -14.98 -0.72 -8.77
C ALA A 274 -14.06 -1.83 -8.22
N VAL A 275 -13.33 -1.59 -7.12
CA VAL A 275 -12.54 -2.63 -6.44
C VAL A 275 -13.41 -3.76 -5.91
N VAL A 276 -14.54 -3.42 -5.29
CA VAL A 276 -15.50 -4.43 -4.78
C VAL A 276 -16.04 -5.27 -5.93
N ALA A 277 -16.44 -4.63 -7.02
CA ALA A 277 -16.95 -5.32 -8.20
C ALA A 277 -15.86 -6.17 -8.86
N LEU A 278 -14.64 -5.66 -9.02
CA LEU A 278 -13.50 -6.46 -9.49
C LEU A 278 -13.29 -7.71 -8.62
N GLY A 279 -13.28 -7.55 -7.29
CA GLY A 279 -13.20 -8.68 -6.36
C GLY A 279 -14.27 -9.73 -6.60
N ARG A 280 -15.51 -9.32 -6.92
CA ARG A 280 -16.59 -10.27 -7.26
C ARG A 280 -16.37 -10.94 -8.62
N GLY A 281 -15.92 -10.18 -9.63
CA GLY A 281 -15.58 -10.74 -10.94
C GLY A 281 -14.49 -11.80 -10.83
N PHE A 282 -13.48 -11.53 -10.01
CA PHE A 282 -12.42 -12.45 -9.64
C PHE A 282 -12.91 -13.68 -8.86
N GLU A 283 -13.84 -13.52 -7.92
CA GLU A 283 -14.46 -14.64 -7.21
C GLU A 283 -15.17 -15.59 -8.19
N TYR A 284 -15.93 -15.07 -9.15
CA TYR A 284 -16.54 -15.89 -10.19
C TYR A 284 -15.48 -16.56 -11.07
N TYR A 285 -14.50 -15.79 -11.53
CA TYR A 285 -13.45 -16.30 -12.39
C TYR A 285 -12.73 -17.50 -11.75
N ALA A 286 -12.46 -17.44 -10.44
CA ALA A 286 -11.76 -18.49 -9.72
C ALA A 286 -12.54 -19.81 -9.56
N ARG A 287 -13.86 -19.83 -9.85
CA ARG A 287 -14.69 -21.04 -9.74
C ARG A 287 -14.58 -21.98 -10.94
N ASP A 288 -13.84 -21.57 -11.97
CA ASP A 288 -13.40 -22.40 -13.08
C ASP A 288 -14.51 -23.22 -13.77
N ASN A 289 -15.63 -22.57 -14.11
CA ASN A 289 -16.70 -23.18 -14.89
C ASN A 289 -17.35 -22.15 -15.84
N TYR A 290 -17.99 -22.66 -16.89
CA TYR A 290 -18.58 -21.84 -17.96
C TYR A 290 -19.44 -20.68 -17.45
N LYS A 291 -20.39 -20.99 -16.57
CA LYS A 291 -21.38 -20.02 -16.09
C LYS A 291 -20.73 -18.93 -15.26
N ASP A 292 -19.78 -19.29 -14.41
CA ASP A 292 -19.08 -18.33 -13.59
C ASP A 292 -18.11 -17.45 -14.41
N TYR A 293 -17.50 -17.95 -15.48
CA TYR A 293 -16.76 -17.09 -16.41
C TYR A 293 -17.66 -16.03 -17.08
N LEU A 294 -18.89 -16.37 -17.46
CA LEU A 294 -19.84 -15.37 -17.96
C LEU A 294 -20.29 -14.39 -16.87
N ASN A 295 -20.50 -14.85 -15.64
CA ASN A 295 -20.81 -13.96 -14.51
C ASN A 295 -19.65 -12.98 -14.25
N ALA A 296 -18.40 -13.45 -14.33
CA ALA A 296 -17.22 -12.61 -14.21
C ALA A 296 -17.21 -11.53 -15.30
N ALA A 297 -17.47 -11.91 -16.57
CA ALA A 297 -17.57 -10.99 -17.69
C ALA A 297 -18.64 -9.90 -17.44
N THR A 298 -19.85 -10.27 -17.03
CA THR A 298 -20.92 -9.29 -16.70
C THR A 298 -20.52 -8.33 -15.59
N VAL A 299 -19.80 -8.81 -14.57
CA VAL A 299 -19.30 -7.93 -13.50
C VAL A 299 -18.26 -6.96 -14.03
N PHE A 300 -17.28 -7.42 -14.82
CA PHE A 300 -16.26 -6.55 -15.41
C PHE A 300 -16.87 -5.50 -16.37
N GLU A 301 -17.88 -5.88 -17.17
CA GLU A 301 -18.63 -4.96 -18.01
C GLU A 301 -19.40 -3.91 -17.18
N THR A 302 -19.96 -4.32 -16.04
CA THR A 302 -20.59 -3.39 -15.10
C THR A 302 -19.56 -2.37 -14.59
N VAL A 303 -18.35 -2.80 -14.23
CA VAL A 303 -17.27 -1.88 -13.81
C VAL A 303 -16.91 -0.92 -14.95
N LEU A 304 -16.77 -1.42 -16.17
CA LEU A 304 -16.45 -0.59 -17.33
C LEU A 304 -17.52 0.48 -17.61
N SER A 305 -18.81 0.13 -17.45
CA SER A 305 -19.93 1.04 -17.71
C SER A 305 -20.26 1.99 -16.55
N SER A 306 -19.99 1.60 -15.31
CA SER A 306 -20.40 2.35 -14.12
C SER A 306 -19.34 3.26 -13.56
N THR A 307 -18.08 3.11 -13.96
CA THR A 307 -16.97 3.76 -13.29
C THR A 307 -16.43 4.96 -14.05
N SER A 308 -15.90 5.90 -13.29
CA SER A 308 -15.11 7.02 -13.80
C SER A 308 -13.68 6.63 -14.18
N ILE A 309 -13.41 5.33 -14.41
CA ILE A 309 -12.15 4.82 -14.95
C ILE A 309 -12.04 5.25 -16.41
N HIS A 310 -11.63 6.51 -16.60
CA HIS A 310 -11.52 7.16 -17.89
C HIS A 310 -10.11 7.15 -18.47
N ASP A 311 -9.11 6.72 -17.70
CA ASP A 311 -7.76 6.61 -18.20
C ASP A 311 -7.60 5.37 -19.08
N THR A 312 -6.74 5.50 -20.09
CA THR A 312 -6.53 4.47 -21.10
C THR A 312 -6.07 3.15 -20.50
N ARG A 313 -5.18 3.18 -19.51
CA ARG A 313 -4.62 1.97 -18.90
C ARG A 313 -5.65 1.20 -18.07
N GLY A 314 -6.42 1.89 -17.25
CA GLY A 314 -7.51 1.30 -16.48
C GLY A 314 -8.56 0.67 -17.40
N GLN A 315 -8.92 1.36 -18.48
CA GLN A 315 -9.84 0.82 -19.49
C GLN A 315 -9.28 -0.41 -20.22
N ALA A 316 -8.03 -0.34 -20.69
CA ALA A 316 -7.35 -1.46 -21.34
C ALA A 316 -7.27 -2.69 -20.42
N MET A 317 -6.98 -2.48 -19.14
CA MET A 317 -6.99 -3.54 -18.13
C MET A 317 -8.39 -4.15 -17.95
N LEU A 318 -9.46 -3.36 -17.86
CA LEU A 318 -10.83 -3.88 -17.72
C LEU A 318 -11.25 -4.69 -18.94
N HIS A 319 -10.98 -4.18 -20.14
CA HIS A 319 -11.24 -4.91 -21.39
C HIS A 319 -10.42 -6.20 -21.46
N TYR A 320 -9.18 -6.19 -21.01
CA TYR A 320 -8.38 -7.41 -20.93
C TYR A 320 -8.95 -8.44 -19.95
N MET A 321 -9.42 -8.03 -18.78
CA MET A 321 -10.09 -8.93 -17.83
C MET A 321 -11.38 -9.52 -18.42
N LEU A 322 -12.17 -8.68 -19.11
CA LEU A 322 -13.37 -9.09 -19.82
C LEU A 322 -13.06 -10.09 -20.95
N GLY A 323 -12.02 -9.82 -21.73
CA GLY A 323 -11.51 -10.72 -22.77
C GLY A 323 -11.07 -12.07 -22.20
N ASN A 324 -10.39 -12.08 -21.06
CA ASN A 324 -10.01 -13.30 -20.36
C ASN A 324 -11.20 -14.11 -19.86
N ALA A 325 -12.21 -13.45 -19.30
CA ALA A 325 -13.43 -14.11 -18.85
C ALA A 325 -14.15 -14.79 -20.03
N TYR A 326 -14.32 -14.09 -21.16
CA TYR A 326 -14.90 -14.68 -22.37
C TYR A 326 -14.04 -15.79 -22.97
N MET A 327 -12.72 -15.62 -23.00
CA MET A 327 -11.80 -16.65 -23.51
C MET A 327 -11.96 -17.97 -22.74
N ARG A 328 -12.01 -17.91 -21.41
CA ARG A 328 -12.25 -19.09 -20.58
C ARG A 328 -13.65 -19.66 -20.77
N ALA A 329 -14.69 -18.82 -20.81
CA ALA A 329 -16.04 -19.26 -21.11
C ALA A 329 -16.15 -19.94 -22.49
N SER A 330 -15.35 -19.52 -23.47
CA SER A 330 -15.37 -20.11 -24.80
C SER A 330 -14.79 -21.53 -24.86
N SER A 331 -14.00 -21.93 -23.86
CA SER A 331 -13.23 -23.18 -23.84
C SER A 331 -13.62 -24.16 -22.72
N SER A 332 -14.59 -23.79 -21.87
CA SER A 332 -14.97 -24.57 -20.69
C SER A 332 -15.92 -25.76 -20.99
N ASP A 333 -15.79 -26.81 -20.18
CA ASP A 333 -16.68 -27.96 -19.94
C ASP A 333 -17.01 -28.94 -21.08
N CYS A 334 -16.94 -28.55 -22.35
CA CYS A 334 -17.42 -29.40 -23.45
C CYS A 334 -16.39 -29.74 -24.54
N ASN A 335 -15.15 -29.27 -24.47
CA ASN A 335 -14.17 -29.27 -25.58
C ASN A 335 -14.62 -28.53 -26.86
N ASP A 336 -15.86 -28.04 -26.89
CA ASP A 336 -16.41 -27.26 -27.99
C ASP A 336 -16.08 -25.78 -27.78
N VAL A 337 -15.41 -25.19 -28.76
CA VAL A 337 -15.16 -23.75 -28.79
C VAL A 337 -16.45 -23.05 -29.20
N LEU A 338 -16.99 -22.20 -28.33
CA LEU A 338 -18.19 -21.39 -28.63
C LEU A 338 -17.79 -20.16 -29.47
N PRO A 339 -18.06 -20.13 -30.79
CA PRO A 339 -17.46 -19.13 -31.68
C PRO A 339 -17.88 -17.69 -31.34
N ASP A 340 -19.13 -17.49 -30.92
CA ASP A 340 -19.62 -16.15 -30.60
C ASP A 340 -19.02 -15.63 -29.28
N VAL A 341 -18.77 -16.51 -28.31
CA VAL A 341 -18.07 -16.15 -27.06
C VAL A 341 -16.59 -15.86 -27.35
N LEU A 342 -15.96 -16.63 -28.22
CA LEU A 342 -14.57 -16.40 -28.65
C LEU A 342 -14.43 -15.04 -29.38
N LYS A 343 -15.40 -14.66 -30.22
CA LYS A 343 -15.43 -13.32 -30.84
C LYS A 343 -15.56 -12.19 -29.81
N GLN A 344 -16.33 -12.39 -28.73
CA GLN A 344 -16.41 -11.40 -27.64
C GLN A 344 -15.07 -11.24 -26.93
N ALA A 345 -14.33 -12.34 -26.74
CA ALA A 345 -12.98 -12.30 -26.19
C ALA A 345 -12.03 -11.52 -27.13
N GLU A 346 -12.05 -11.84 -28.43
CA GLU A 346 -11.26 -11.16 -29.46
C GLU A 346 -11.53 -9.65 -29.49
N ALA A 347 -12.80 -9.25 -29.53
CA ALA A 347 -13.21 -7.85 -29.56
C ALA A 347 -12.67 -7.07 -28.36
N ASN A 348 -12.74 -7.66 -27.16
CA ASN A 348 -12.25 -7.02 -25.95
C ASN A 348 -10.72 -6.88 -25.93
N TYR A 349 -9.98 -7.89 -26.38
CA TYR A 349 -8.52 -7.74 -26.50
C TYR A 349 -8.12 -6.72 -27.56
N LEU A 350 -8.86 -6.63 -28.68
CA LEU A 350 -8.64 -5.60 -29.69
C LEU A 350 -8.86 -4.20 -29.12
N ILE A 351 -9.93 -3.98 -28.35
CA ILE A 351 -10.18 -2.70 -27.67
C ILE A 351 -9.05 -2.40 -26.68
N ALA A 352 -8.63 -3.37 -25.86
CA ALA A 352 -7.54 -3.17 -24.92
C ALA A 352 -6.23 -2.75 -25.62
N ALA A 353 -5.91 -3.38 -26.76
CA ALA A 353 -4.73 -3.08 -27.55
C ALA A 353 -4.84 -1.75 -28.33
N ASP A 354 -6.04 -1.29 -28.67
CA ASP A 354 -6.28 0.02 -29.30
C ASP A 354 -6.15 1.16 -28.28
N VAL A 355 -6.75 0.97 -27.11
CA VAL A 355 -6.75 1.95 -26.02
C VAL A 355 -5.35 2.13 -25.42
N GLU A 356 -4.61 1.04 -25.19
CA GLU A 356 -3.22 1.08 -24.73
C GLU A 356 -2.34 0.17 -25.62
N PRO A 357 -1.75 0.71 -26.71
CA PRO A 357 -0.90 -0.05 -27.63
C PRO A 357 0.37 -0.66 -27.02
N GLU A 358 0.77 -0.24 -25.82
CA GLU A 358 1.89 -0.83 -25.07
C GLU A 358 1.43 -1.95 -24.11
N PHE A 359 0.13 -2.26 -24.07
CA PHE A 359 -0.44 -3.27 -23.17
C PHE A 359 -0.21 -4.70 -23.69
N ALA A 360 1.03 -5.17 -23.52
CA ALA A 360 1.52 -6.45 -24.04
C ALA A 360 0.57 -7.64 -23.76
N SER A 361 -0.07 -7.68 -22.60
CA SER A 361 -1.00 -8.75 -22.22
C SER A 361 -2.19 -8.88 -23.17
N ALA A 362 -2.72 -7.78 -23.74
CA ALA A 362 -3.79 -7.83 -24.73
C ALA A 362 -3.34 -8.56 -26.00
N TYR A 363 -2.11 -8.34 -26.46
CA TYR A 363 -1.57 -9.04 -27.62
C TYR A 363 -1.30 -10.53 -27.33
N VAL A 364 -0.88 -10.88 -26.10
CA VAL A 364 -0.82 -12.30 -25.69
C VAL A 364 -2.20 -12.96 -25.74
N GLY A 365 -3.24 -12.24 -25.30
CA GLY A 365 -4.64 -12.66 -25.44
C GLY A 365 -5.02 -12.91 -26.90
N LEU A 366 -4.74 -11.95 -27.79
CA LEU A 366 -5.03 -12.07 -29.23
C LEU A 366 -4.30 -13.24 -29.90
N GLY A 367 -3.02 -13.47 -29.59
CA GLY A 367 -2.30 -14.64 -30.09
C GLY A 367 -2.94 -15.96 -29.65
N SER A 368 -3.46 -15.99 -28.42
CA SER A 368 -4.17 -17.15 -27.87
C SER A 368 -5.52 -17.36 -28.55
N ILE A 369 -6.27 -16.28 -28.87
CA ILE A 369 -7.49 -16.33 -29.68
C ILE A 369 -7.23 -16.93 -31.06
N MET A 370 -6.18 -16.45 -31.75
CA MET A 370 -5.83 -16.95 -33.08
C MET A 370 -5.51 -18.46 -33.04
N SER A 371 -4.85 -18.92 -31.98
CA SER A 371 -4.58 -20.34 -31.77
C SER A 371 -5.87 -21.16 -31.60
N GLN A 372 -6.85 -20.64 -30.85
CA GLN A 372 -8.17 -21.30 -30.71
C GLN A 372 -8.95 -21.33 -32.03
N TRP A 373 -8.91 -20.26 -32.80
CA TRP A 373 -9.52 -20.25 -34.14
C TRP A 373 -8.87 -21.28 -35.06
N ALA A 374 -7.54 -21.41 -35.03
CA ALA A 374 -6.82 -22.43 -35.79
C ALA A 374 -7.25 -23.85 -35.40
N LEU A 375 -7.38 -24.13 -34.10
CA LEU A 375 -7.82 -25.44 -33.59
C LEU A 375 -9.27 -25.77 -33.95
N ASN A 376 -10.14 -24.77 -34.04
CA ASN A 376 -11.57 -24.94 -34.35
C ASN A 376 -11.90 -24.79 -35.85
N SER A 377 -10.90 -24.46 -36.69
CA SER A 377 -11.10 -24.35 -38.13
C SER A 377 -11.21 -25.73 -38.77
N THR A 378 -11.96 -25.82 -39.88
CA THR A 378 -11.91 -27.02 -40.71
C THR A 378 -10.48 -27.23 -41.24
N PRO A 379 -10.10 -28.45 -41.65
CA PRO A 379 -8.73 -28.79 -42.05
C PRO A 379 -8.18 -28.08 -43.31
N ASP A 380 -8.80 -26.99 -43.75
CA ASP A 380 -8.21 -26.14 -44.78
C ASP A 380 -6.91 -25.53 -44.26
N GLU A 381 -5.80 -26.09 -44.73
CA GLU A 381 -4.44 -25.75 -44.34
C GLU A 381 -4.16 -24.25 -44.53
N ALA A 382 -4.76 -23.62 -45.54
CA ALA A 382 -4.61 -22.18 -45.78
C ALA A 382 -5.26 -21.33 -44.68
N GLY A 383 -6.48 -21.67 -44.26
CA GLY A 383 -7.16 -21.01 -43.16
C GLY A 383 -6.44 -21.15 -41.83
N VAL A 384 -6.03 -22.38 -41.48
CA VAL A 384 -5.26 -22.68 -40.25
C VAL A 384 -3.96 -21.88 -40.22
N ARG A 385 -3.18 -21.88 -41.32
CA ARG A 385 -1.94 -21.12 -41.42
C ARG A 385 -2.17 -19.61 -41.22
N GLY A 386 -3.21 -19.05 -41.83
CA GLY A 386 -3.52 -17.62 -41.68
C GLY A 386 -3.89 -17.19 -40.25
N PHE A 387 -4.45 -18.09 -39.44
CA PHE A 387 -4.63 -17.84 -38.00
C PHE A 387 -3.29 -17.89 -37.26
N LEU A 388 -2.47 -18.92 -37.50
CA LEU A 388 -1.18 -19.07 -36.82
C LEU A 388 -0.22 -17.90 -37.12
N GLU A 389 -0.14 -17.44 -38.37
CA GLU A 389 0.66 -16.27 -38.76
C GLU A 389 0.21 -15.00 -38.02
N ARG A 390 -1.11 -14.74 -37.95
CA ARG A 390 -1.63 -13.61 -37.16
C ARG A 390 -1.35 -13.76 -35.67
N GLY A 391 -1.41 -14.98 -35.15
CA GLY A 391 -1.06 -15.28 -33.76
C GLY A 391 0.39 -14.94 -33.46
N GLU A 392 1.32 -15.36 -34.33
CA GLU A 392 2.74 -15.02 -34.26
C GLU A 392 2.97 -13.50 -34.29
N ASP A 393 2.30 -12.77 -35.19
CA ASP A 393 2.37 -11.31 -35.24
C ASP A 393 1.96 -10.65 -33.92
N PHE A 394 0.90 -11.14 -33.27
CA PHE A 394 0.50 -10.63 -31.96
C PHE A 394 1.51 -10.96 -30.87
N TYR A 395 2.05 -12.18 -30.82
CA TYR A 395 3.10 -12.50 -29.86
C TYR A 395 4.38 -11.66 -30.07
N ASN A 396 4.74 -11.39 -31.33
CA ASN A 396 5.84 -10.50 -31.67
C ASN A 396 5.58 -9.05 -31.22
N LYS A 397 4.35 -8.55 -31.35
CA LYS A 397 3.94 -7.25 -30.80
C LYS A 397 4.02 -7.23 -29.27
N ALA A 398 3.58 -8.29 -28.59
CA ALA A 398 3.71 -8.41 -27.13
C ALA A 398 5.19 -8.33 -26.69
N ALA A 399 6.07 -9.06 -27.38
CA ALA A 399 7.50 -9.07 -27.12
C ALA A 399 8.17 -7.72 -27.44
N GLY A 400 7.74 -7.04 -28.51
CA GLY A 400 8.25 -5.73 -28.92
C GLY A 400 7.77 -4.58 -28.02
N GLY A 401 6.53 -4.64 -27.54
CA GLY A 401 5.92 -3.69 -26.61
C GLY A 401 6.56 -3.67 -25.23
N ALA A 402 7.25 -4.76 -24.83
CA ALA A 402 8.09 -4.79 -23.63
C ALA A 402 9.38 -3.93 -23.76
N HIS A 403 9.59 -3.22 -24.89
CA HIS A 403 10.86 -2.56 -25.21
C HIS A 403 10.85 -1.11 -25.79
N PRO A 404 10.13 -0.11 -25.23
CA PRO A 404 10.38 1.29 -25.55
C PRO A 404 11.26 2.04 -24.54
N ALA A 405 11.36 1.60 -23.27
CA ALA A 405 12.03 2.39 -22.22
C ALA A 405 13.56 2.49 -22.34
N ARG A 406 14.21 1.74 -23.24
CA ARG A 406 15.68 1.68 -23.33
C ARG A 406 16.31 2.39 -24.54
N LYS A 407 15.52 2.82 -25.53
CA LYS A 407 16.07 3.46 -26.75
C LYS A 407 16.18 4.99 -26.69
N ARG A 408 15.52 5.67 -25.74
CA ARG A 408 15.57 7.15 -25.64
C ARG A 408 16.76 7.74 -24.84
N GLN A 409 17.66 6.92 -24.28
CA GLN A 409 18.80 7.43 -23.49
C GLN A 409 20.18 7.25 -24.13
N ARG A 410 20.26 6.79 -25.38
CA ARG A 410 21.57 6.52 -26.03
C ARG A 410 21.92 7.40 -27.23
N SER A 411 21.05 8.31 -27.68
CA SER A 411 21.36 9.22 -28.81
C SER A 411 22.06 10.52 -28.40
N ASP A 412 22.00 10.93 -27.14
CA ASP A 412 22.40 12.31 -26.76
C ASP A 412 23.74 12.38 -26.00
N ALA A 413 24.47 11.26 -25.90
CA ALA A 413 25.79 11.19 -25.25
C ALA A 413 26.97 11.20 -26.24
N ARG A 414 26.82 11.86 -27.40
CA ARG A 414 27.98 12.35 -28.17
C ARG A 414 28.09 13.84 -27.97
N SER A 415 28.77 14.24 -26.91
CA SER A 415 29.38 15.57 -26.85
C SER A 415 30.30 15.74 -28.05
N PRO A 416 30.22 16.84 -28.81
CA PRO A 416 31.24 17.17 -29.79
C PRO A 416 32.56 17.40 -29.05
N GLU A 417 33.63 16.76 -29.54
CA GLU A 417 35.00 17.04 -29.09
C GLU A 417 35.29 18.54 -29.20
N PRO A 418 36.00 19.14 -28.23
CA PRO A 418 36.48 20.51 -28.37
C PRO A 418 37.53 20.54 -29.48
N GLY A 419 37.19 21.20 -30.59
CA GLY A 419 38.10 21.45 -31.69
C GLY A 419 39.37 22.14 -31.18
N ALA A 420 40.50 21.51 -31.48
CA ALA A 420 41.83 22.08 -31.30
C ALA A 420 41.95 23.40 -32.06
N GLY A 421 42.50 24.41 -31.39
CA GLY A 421 42.78 25.71 -31.98
C GLY A 421 43.71 25.59 -33.18
N GLN A 422 43.34 26.29 -34.26
CA GLN A 422 44.28 26.73 -35.28
C GLN A 422 44.65 28.17 -34.94
N SER A 423 45.93 28.35 -34.62
CA SER A 423 46.65 29.61 -34.71
C SER A 423 46.89 29.96 -36.17
N ASP A 424 46.57 31.19 -36.56
CA ASP A 424 47.31 32.01 -37.52
C ASP A 424 47.16 33.49 -37.14
#